data_AF-A0AAW5TC08-F1
#
_entry.id   AF-A0AAW5TC08-F1
#
_cell.length_a   1.000
_cell.length_b   1.000
_cell.length_c   1.000
_cell.angle_alpha   90.00
_cell.angle_beta   90.00
_cell.angle_gamma   90.00
#
_symmetry.space_group_name_H-M   'P 1'
#
loop_
_entity.id
_entity.type
_entity.pdbx_description
1 polymer ?
#
loop_
_entity_poly.entity_id
_entity_poly.type
_entity_poly.pdbx_seq_one_letter_code
_entity_poly.pdbx_strand_id
1 'polypeptide(L)'
;MADDRIRPPWWLKYVNKVMIGLNKLGVGGDKGPVVLTVPGRKTGKPRSTPVTPMTVDGHRYIVGGLPKGDWAANARAAGEATVHQGRKDQRVRVVEIPVEQARPLLRQFPVLVPTGVGFMRNAGLVTGPNPDEFEALAGRCPVFRLDPI
;
A
#
# COMPACT_ATOMS: atom_id res chain seq x y z
N MET A 1 13.05 -5.85 25.02
CA MET A 1 12.83 -5.90 23.56
C MET A 1 12.25 -4.55 23.14
N ALA A 2 12.99 -3.77 22.35
CA ALA A 2 12.60 -2.41 21.99
C ALA A 2 11.36 -2.42 21.07
N ASP A 3 10.36 -1.62 21.45
CA ASP A 3 9.14 -1.38 20.68
C ASP A 3 9.51 -0.59 19.41
N ASP A 4 9.77 -1.31 18.31
CA ASP A 4 9.94 -0.77 16.95
C ASP A 4 8.59 -0.19 16.45
N ARG A 5 8.10 0.83 17.13
CA ARG A 5 7.04 1.72 16.63
C ARG A 5 7.72 2.76 15.77
N ILE A 6 7.86 2.43 14.49
CA ILE A 6 8.06 3.44 13.43
C ILE A 6 6.81 4.32 13.47
N ARG A 7 6.88 5.44 14.19
CA ARG A 7 5.79 6.42 14.22
C ARG A 7 5.81 7.13 12.87
N PRO A 8 4.73 7.07 12.07
CA PRO A 8 4.68 7.80 10.82
C PRO A 8 4.97 9.29 11.09
N PRO A 9 5.86 9.93 10.32
CA PRO A 9 6.15 11.34 10.50
C PRO A 9 4.86 12.16 10.43
N TRP A 10 4.73 13.17 11.30
CA TRP A 10 3.51 13.98 11.43
C TRP A 10 3.10 14.67 10.10
N TRP A 11 4.06 14.92 9.21
CA TRP A 11 3.85 15.52 7.90
C TRP A 11 3.19 14.56 6.89
N LEU A 12 3.27 13.24 7.10
CA LEU A 12 2.71 12.23 6.21
C LEU A 12 1.20 12.37 6.04
N LYS A 13 0.49 12.80 7.09
CA LYS A 13 -0.97 13.04 7.04
C LYS A 13 -1.35 14.13 6.03
N TYR A 14 -0.48 15.12 5.83
CA TYR A 14 -0.71 16.21 4.87
C TYR A 14 -0.37 15.77 3.46
N VAL A 15 0.74 15.05 3.27
CA VAL A 15 1.10 14.44 1.98
C VAL A 15 0.00 13.49 1.50
N ASN A 16 -0.55 12.67 2.39
CA ASN A 16 -1.67 11.79 2.07
C ASN A 16 -2.90 12.56 1.59
N LYS A 17 -3.23 13.69 2.22
CA LYS A 17 -4.36 14.53 1.78
C LYS A 17 -4.14 15.12 0.38
N VAL A 18 -2.93 15.60 0.08
CA VAL A 18 -2.58 16.14 -1.23
C VAL A 18 -2.64 15.04 -2.30
N MET A 19 -2.06 13.87 -2.02
CA MET A 19 -2.11 12.71 -2.92
C MET A 19 -3.54 12.25 -3.20
N ILE A 20 -4.42 12.23 -2.19
CA ILE A 20 -5.84 11.92 -2.37
C ILE A 20 -6.51 12.96 -3.28
N GLY A 21 -6.23 14.24 -3.10
CA GLY A 21 -6.77 15.31 -3.94
C GLY A 21 -6.35 15.16 -5.41
N LEU A 22 -5.06 14.93 -5.65
CA LEU A 22 -4.51 14.73 -7.00
C LEU A 22 -5.06 13.46 -7.66
N ASN A 23 -5.19 12.35 -6.92
CA ASN A 23 -5.77 11.13 -7.44
C ASN A 23 -7.23 11.32 -7.85
N LYS A 24 -8.06 12.04 -7.06
CA LYS A 24 -9.45 12.35 -7.43
C LYS A 24 -9.56 13.16 -8.73
N LEU A 25 -8.51 13.92 -9.06
CA LEU A 25 -8.42 14.67 -10.32
C LEU A 25 -7.90 13.83 -11.50
N GLY A 26 -7.58 12.54 -11.28
CA GLY A 26 -7.08 11.64 -12.33
C GLY A 26 -5.60 11.82 -12.67
N VAL A 27 -4.86 12.59 -11.87
CA VAL A 27 -3.43 12.83 -12.08
C VAL A 27 -2.64 11.55 -11.74
N GLY A 28 -2.02 10.94 -12.77
CA GLY A 28 -1.24 9.70 -12.64
C GLY A 28 -1.68 8.56 -13.55
N GLY A 29 -2.83 8.66 -14.21
CA GLY A 29 -3.32 7.66 -15.17
C GLY A 29 -3.58 6.27 -14.55
N ASP A 30 -3.72 5.26 -15.40
CA ASP A 30 -4.10 3.90 -14.96
C ASP A 30 -3.02 3.19 -14.12
N LYS A 31 -1.77 3.64 -14.22
CA LYS A 31 -0.60 3.10 -13.48
C LYS A 31 -0.19 3.95 -12.26
N GLY A 32 -0.92 5.03 -11.99
CA GLY A 32 -0.60 5.96 -10.89
C GLY A 32 -1.05 5.47 -9.51
N PRO A 33 -0.72 6.23 -8.46
CA PRO A 33 -1.27 6.00 -7.12
C PRO A 33 -2.80 6.00 -7.16
N VAL A 34 -3.42 5.11 -6.39
CA VAL A 34 -4.88 5.03 -6.15
C VAL A 34 -5.18 5.32 -4.69
N VAL A 35 -6.43 5.64 -4.38
CA VAL A 35 -6.88 5.78 -3.00
C VAL A 35 -7.62 4.51 -2.59
N LEU A 36 -7.09 3.79 -1.61
CA LEU A 36 -7.75 2.65 -1.00
C LEU A 36 -8.53 3.12 0.22
N THR A 37 -9.83 2.85 0.24
CA THR A 37 -10.72 3.14 1.37
C THR A 37 -11.17 1.84 2.03
N VAL A 38 -10.86 1.68 3.32
CA VAL A 38 -11.26 0.54 4.15
C VAL A 38 -12.04 1.01 5.38
N PRO A 39 -13.07 0.27 5.84
CA PRO A 39 -13.69 0.52 7.13
C PRO A 39 -12.67 0.41 8.27
N GLY A 40 -12.65 1.37 9.19
CA GLY A 40 -11.78 1.30 10.36
C GLY A 40 -12.23 0.21 11.32
N ARG A 41 -11.37 -0.78 11.63
CA ARG A 41 -11.74 -1.98 12.41
C ARG A 41 -12.35 -1.72 13.79
N LYS A 42 -12.02 -0.58 14.41
CA LYS A 42 -12.57 -0.17 15.73
C LYS A 42 -13.81 0.71 15.64
N THR A 43 -14.00 1.43 14.52
CA THR A 43 -14.98 2.53 14.45
C THR A 43 -15.99 2.37 13.32
N GLY A 44 -15.80 1.45 12.38
CA GLY A 44 -16.56 1.33 11.13
C GLY A 44 -16.32 2.48 10.13
N LYS A 45 -15.94 3.68 10.61
CA LYS A 45 -15.71 4.87 9.77
C LYS A 45 -14.73 4.60 8.62
N PRO A 46 -15.02 5.03 7.39
CA PRO A 46 -14.12 4.89 6.25
C PRO A 46 -12.76 5.55 6.51
N ARG A 47 -11.67 4.86 6.16
CA ARG A 47 -10.29 5.33 6.25
C ARG A 47 -9.63 5.17 4.89
N SER A 48 -9.19 6.29 4.31
CA SER A 48 -8.57 6.34 2.99
C SER A 48 -7.06 6.47 3.10
N THR A 49 -6.33 5.72 2.28
CA THR A 49 -4.88 5.81 2.17
C THR A 49 -4.46 5.75 0.71
N PRO A 50 -3.52 6.60 0.27
CA PRO A 50 -2.88 6.42 -1.03
C PRO A 50 -2.05 5.13 -1.03
N VAL A 51 -2.18 4.35 -2.09
CA VAL A 51 -1.34 3.17 -2.38
C VAL A 51 -1.02 3.17 -3.86
N THR A 52 0.13 2.64 -4.25
CA THR A 52 0.46 2.44 -5.67
C THR A 52 0.40 0.96 -5.99
N PRO A 53 -0.59 0.51 -6.79
CA PRO A 53 -0.69 -0.89 -7.13
C PRO A 53 0.34 -1.29 -8.19
N MET A 54 0.81 -2.53 -8.11
CA MET A 54 1.59 -3.19 -9.16
C MET A 54 0.80 -4.36 -9.72
N THR A 55 1.03 -4.69 -10.99
CA THR A 55 0.40 -5.85 -11.63
C THR A 55 1.48 -6.91 -11.88
N VAL A 56 1.24 -8.13 -11.40
CA VAL A 56 2.10 -9.30 -11.60
C VAL A 56 1.20 -10.47 -11.99
N ASP A 57 1.51 -11.15 -13.09
CA ASP A 57 0.75 -12.30 -13.60
C ASP A 57 -0.77 -12.05 -13.69
N GLY A 58 -1.15 -10.86 -14.19
CA GLY A 58 -2.55 -10.45 -14.34
C GLY A 58 -3.26 -10.05 -13.05
N HIS A 59 -2.62 -10.17 -11.89
CA HIS A 59 -3.19 -9.84 -10.59
C HIS A 59 -2.66 -8.51 -10.07
N ARG A 60 -3.52 -7.73 -9.40
CA ARG A 60 -3.17 -6.42 -8.84
C ARG A 60 -2.78 -6.58 -7.37
N TYR A 61 -1.60 -6.07 -7.01
CA TYR A 61 -1.05 -6.12 -5.66
C TYR A 61 -0.73 -4.73 -5.12
N ILE A 62 -0.82 -4.57 -3.81
CA ILE A 62 -0.36 -3.38 -3.09
C ILE A 62 0.59 -3.79 -1.95
N VAL A 63 1.56 -2.94 -1.66
CA VAL A 63 2.54 -3.16 -0.60
C VAL A 63 2.29 -2.21 0.58
N GLY A 64 2.28 -2.76 1.78
CA GLY A 64 2.27 -2.05 3.05
C GLY A 64 3.56 -1.29 3.28
N GLY A 65 3.60 -0.02 2.88
CA GLY A 65 4.82 0.80 2.96
C GLY A 65 5.26 1.23 4.36
N LEU A 66 4.42 1.08 5.39
CA LEU A 66 4.82 1.32 6.77
C LEU A 66 4.48 0.10 7.62
N PRO A 67 5.47 -0.49 8.31
CA PRO A 67 5.23 -1.54 9.28
C PRO A 67 4.18 -1.07 10.31
N LYS A 68 3.19 -1.92 10.59
CA LYS A 68 2.09 -1.64 11.53
C LYS A 68 1.17 -0.45 11.14
N GLY A 69 1.18 -0.02 9.87
CA GLY A 69 0.22 0.97 9.39
C GLY A 69 -1.23 0.55 9.66
N ASP A 70 -2.02 1.43 10.30
CA ASP A 70 -3.37 1.09 10.76
C ASP A 70 -4.31 0.62 9.64
N TRP A 71 -4.06 1.08 8.41
CA TRP A 71 -4.85 0.67 7.24
C TRP A 71 -4.70 -0.83 6.93
N ALA A 72 -3.51 -1.42 7.11
CA ALA A 72 -3.29 -2.84 6.82
C ALA A 72 -4.06 -3.72 7.82
N ALA A 73 -4.08 -3.33 9.09
CA ALA A 73 -4.89 -3.99 10.10
C ALA A 73 -6.40 -3.77 9.88
N ASN A 74 -6.80 -2.61 9.34
CA ASN A 74 -8.19 -2.39 8.92
C ASN A 74 -8.57 -3.26 7.70
N ALA A 75 -7.69 -3.37 6.71
CA ALA A 75 -7.90 -4.18 5.51
C ALA A 75 -8.08 -5.66 5.85
N ARG A 76 -7.23 -6.22 6.73
CA ARG A 76 -7.37 -7.60 7.24
C ARG A 76 -8.71 -7.84 7.93
N ALA A 77 -9.16 -6.88 8.74
CA ALA A 77 -10.41 -7.01 9.48
C ALA A 77 -11.65 -6.84 8.59
N ALA A 78 -11.58 -5.98 7.56
CA ALA A 78 -12.69 -5.71 6.65
C ALA A 78 -12.81 -6.77 5.55
N GLY A 79 -11.69 -7.31 5.05
CA GLY A 79 -11.64 -8.23 3.92
C GLY A 79 -11.98 -7.60 2.56
N GLU A 80 -12.53 -6.38 2.55
CA GLU A 80 -12.95 -5.65 1.37
C GLU A 80 -12.58 -4.17 1.46
N ALA A 81 -12.45 -3.53 0.30
CA ALA A 81 -12.13 -2.12 0.17
C ALA A 81 -12.78 -1.51 -1.08
N THR A 82 -12.80 -0.18 -1.13
CA THR A 82 -13.05 0.58 -2.35
C THR A 82 -11.75 1.20 -2.84
N VAL A 83 -11.42 0.96 -4.12
CA VAL A 83 -10.31 1.61 -4.82
C VAL A 83 -10.88 2.77 -5.63
N HIS A 84 -10.38 3.98 -5.37
CA HIS A 84 -10.70 5.18 -6.14
C HIS A 84 -9.51 5.51 -7.05
N GLN A 85 -9.80 5.71 -8.33
CA GLN A 85 -8.82 6.11 -9.36
C GLN A 85 -9.44 7.15 -10.28
N GLY A 86 -9.10 8.42 -10.08
CA GLY A 86 -9.76 9.52 -10.78
C GLY A 86 -11.24 9.57 -10.43
N ARG A 87 -12.09 9.40 -11.44
CA ARG A 87 -13.56 9.36 -11.30
C ARG A 87 -14.12 7.94 -11.18
N LYS A 88 -13.28 6.91 -11.22
CA LYS A 88 -13.69 5.51 -11.16
C LYS A 88 -13.54 4.99 -9.74
N ASP A 89 -14.60 4.37 -9.25
CA ASP A 89 -14.64 3.67 -7.97
C ASP A 89 -14.90 2.19 -8.23
N GLN A 90 -14.13 1.32 -7.58
CA GLN A 90 -14.26 -0.13 -7.73
C GLN A 90 -14.20 -0.79 -6.36
N ARG A 91 -15.13 -1.70 -6.08
CA ARG A 91 -15.04 -2.58 -4.92
C ARG A 91 -14.10 -3.73 -5.20
N VAL A 92 -13.31 -4.09 -4.20
CA VAL A 92 -12.37 -5.20 -4.27
C VAL A 92 -12.38 -5.99 -2.98
N ARG A 93 -12.15 -7.29 -3.08
CA ARG A 93 -11.67 -8.11 -1.97
C ARG A 93 -10.18 -7.88 -1.77
N VAL A 94 -9.76 -7.76 -0.51
CA VAL A 94 -8.37 -7.53 -0.13
C VAL A 94 -7.84 -8.79 0.54
N VAL A 95 -6.93 -9.49 -0.14
CA VAL A 95 -6.39 -10.78 0.31
C VAL A 95 -4.93 -10.60 0.69
N GLU A 96 -4.57 -10.86 1.95
CA GLU A 96 -3.16 -10.84 2.36
C GLU A 96 -2.43 -12.06 1.82
N ILE A 97 -1.26 -11.82 1.23
CA ILE A 97 -0.42 -12.85 0.65
C ILE A 97 0.52 -13.41 1.73
N PRO A 98 0.65 -14.74 1.86
CA PRO A 98 1.62 -15.36 2.76
C PRO A 98 3.05 -14.88 2.50
N VAL A 99 3.87 -14.81 3.56
CA VAL A 99 5.24 -14.26 3.51
C VAL A 99 6.08 -14.86 2.38
N GLU A 100 6.06 -16.18 2.22
CA GLU A 100 6.84 -16.86 1.18
C GLU A 100 6.41 -16.51 -0.25
N GLN A 101 5.12 -16.25 -0.45
CA GLN A 101 4.60 -15.78 -1.74
C GLN A 101 4.81 -14.27 -1.93
N ALA A 102 4.90 -13.50 -0.84
CA ALA A 102 5.14 -12.07 -0.87
C ALA A 102 6.59 -11.72 -1.24
N ARG A 103 7.57 -12.56 -0.90
CA ARG A 103 9.00 -12.37 -1.23
C ARG A 103 9.24 -12.06 -2.72
N PRO A 104 8.84 -12.93 -3.68
CA PRO A 104 9.07 -12.67 -5.10
C PRO A 104 8.28 -11.46 -5.63
N LEU A 105 7.15 -11.11 -5.01
CA LEU A 105 6.39 -9.90 -5.36
C LEU A 105 7.12 -8.63 -4.90
N LEU A 106 7.63 -8.63 -3.67
CA LEU A 106 8.42 -7.52 -3.12
C LEU A 106 9.70 -7.28 -3.91
N ARG A 107 10.38 -8.36 -4.34
CA ARG A 107 11.57 -8.26 -5.20
C ARG A 107 11.31 -7.47 -6.49
N GLN A 108 10.10 -7.55 -7.04
CA GLN A 108 9.70 -6.83 -8.26
C GLN A 108 9.26 -5.39 -8.01
N PHE A 109 8.90 -5.05 -6.77
CA PHE A 109 8.37 -3.74 -6.39
C PHE A 109 9.22 -2.54 -6.86
N PRO A 110 10.56 -2.49 -6.66
CA PRO A 110 11.33 -1.31 -7.06
C PRO A 110 11.31 -1.03 -8.56
N VAL A 111 11.10 -2.06 -9.39
CA VAL A 111 10.98 -1.94 -10.85
C VAL A 111 9.57 -1.54 -11.25
N LEU A 112 8.55 -2.17 -10.67
CA LEU A 112 7.15 -1.95 -11.03
C LEU A 112 6.56 -0.68 -10.41
N VAL A 113 7.12 -0.23 -9.29
CA VAL A 113 6.66 0.93 -8.52
C VAL A 113 7.84 1.87 -8.19
N PRO A 114 8.52 2.46 -9.19
CA PRO A 114 9.69 3.34 -8.93
C PRO A 114 9.34 4.52 -8.01
N THR A 115 8.12 5.03 -8.10
CA THR A 115 7.60 6.12 -7.25
C THR A 115 7.49 5.72 -5.77
N GLY A 116 7.33 4.44 -5.48
CA GLY A 116 7.24 3.90 -4.12
C GLY A 116 8.60 3.73 -3.44
N VAL A 117 9.70 3.63 -4.20
CA VAL A 117 11.06 3.44 -3.66
C VAL A 117 11.46 4.62 -2.78
N GLY A 118 11.21 5.85 -3.23
CA GLY A 118 11.54 7.05 -2.45
C GLY A 118 10.83 7.11 -1.10
N PHE A 119 9.56 6.67 -1.06
CA PHE A 119 8.81 6.57 0.19
C PHE A 119 9.43 5.55 1.16
N MET A 120 9.71 4.34 0.66
CA MET A 120 10.29 3.25 1.47
C MET A 120 11.69 3.61 2.00
N ARG A 121 12.50 4.30 1.18
CA ARG A 121 13.80 4.84 1.59
C ARG A 121 13.65 5.88 2.69
N ASN A 122 12.77 6.86 2.51
CA ASN A 122 12.53 7.92 3.48
C ASN A 122 11.93 7.39 4.81
N ALA A 123 11.26 6.24 4.76
CA ALA A 123 10.78 5.52 5.94
C ALA A 123 11.88 4.69 6.64
N GLY A 124 13.10 4.65 6.10
CA GLY A 124 14.22 3.88 6.64
C GLY A 124 14.09 2.36 6.45
N LEU A 125 13.30 1.91 5.47
CA LEU A 125 13.07 0.49 5.22
C LEU A 125 14.08 -0.11 4.24
N VAL A 126 14.57 0.70 3.31
CA VAL A 126 15.54 0.34 2.27
C VAL A 126 16.53 1.48 2.07
N THR A 127 17.70 1.20 1.50
CA THR A 127 18.70 2.19 1.12
C THR A 127 18.51 2.67 -0.32
N GLY A 128 17.93 1.84 -1.17
CA GLY A 128 17.80 2.08 -2.61
C GLY A 128 16.75 1.20 -3.28
N PRO A 129 16.72 1.15 -4.62
CA PRO A 129 15.84 0.26 -5.40
C PRO A 129 16.35 -1.20 -5.43
N ASN A 130 17.01 -1.66 -4.36
CA ASN A 130 17.72 -2.94 -4.31
C ASN A 130 16.73 -4.11 -4.11
N PRO A 131 16.56 -5.03 -5.07
CA PRO A 131 15.54 -6.08 -4.99
C PRO A 131 15.64 -6.97 -3.74
N ASP A 132 16.86 -7.29 -3.29
CA ASP A 132 17.10 -8.10 -2.10
C ASP A 132 16.63 -7.41 -0.81
N GLU A 133 16.80 -6.08 -0.71
CA GLU A 133 16.32 -5.32 0.45
C GLU A 133 14.79 -5.30 0.51
N PHE A 134 14.13 -5.16 -0.65
CA PHE A 134 12.67 -5.22 -0.70
C PHE A 134 12.16 -6.62 -0.36
N GLU A 135 12.78 -7.66 -0.88
CA GLU A 135 12.44 -9.05 -0.53
C GLU A 135 12.56 -9.30 0.98
N ALA A 136 13.60 -8.76 1.62
CA ALA A 136 13.81 -8.84 3.06
C ALA A 136 12.75 -8.10 3.90
N LEU A 137 11.89 -7.27 3.28
CA LEU A 137 10.74 -6.67 3.95
C LEU A 137 9.57 -7.64 4.14
N ALA A 138 9.62 -8.84 3.56
CA ALA A 138 8.58 -9.85 3.77
C ALA A 138 8.39 -10.13 5.28
N GLY A 139 7.14 -10.17 5.73
CA GLY A 139 6.80 -10.27 7.15
C GLY A 139 6.83 -8.96 7.95
N ARG A 140 7.48 -7.90 7.43
CA ARG A 140 7.44 -6.53 7.99
C ARG A 140 6.46 -5.64 7.22
N CYS A 141 6.50 -5.72 5.91
CA CYS A 141 5.62 -5.03 4.96
C CYS A 141 4.65 -6.06 4.36
N PRO A 142 3.35 -6.03 4.72
CA PRO A 142 2.39 -6.95 4.16
C PRO A 142 2.15 -6.66 2.68
N VAL A 143 1.86 -7.70 1.90
CA VAL A 143 1.42 -7.59 0.51
C VAL A 143 -0.03 -8.03 0.44
N PHE A 144 -0.87 -7.24 -0.23
CA PHE A 144 -2.27 -7.59 -0.44
C PHE A 144 -2.56 -7.68 -1.93
N ARG A 145 -3.31 -8.70 -2.33
CA ARG A 145 -3.95 -8.81 -3.64
C ARG A 145 -5.31 -8.14 -3.61
N LEU A 146 -5.66 -7.46 -4.71
CA LEU A 146 -6.92 -6.78 -4.91
C LEU A 146 -7.72 -7.51 -6.00
N ASP A 147 -8.79 -8.20 -5.59
CA ASP A 147 -9.65 -8.97 -6.50
C ASP A 147 -10.97 -8.20 -6.71
N PRO A 148 -11.33 -7.80 -7.94
CA PRO A 148 -12.61 -7.14 -8.25
C PRO A 148 -13.84 -7.92 -7.74
N ILE A 149 -14.86 -7.19 -7.24
CA ILE A 149 -16.17 -7.74 -6.85
C ILE A 149 -17.33 -6.89 -7.35
#